data_AF-A0A2H3GVK7-F1
#
_entry.id   AF-A0A2H3GVK7-F1
#
_cell.length_a   1.000
_cell.length_b   1.000
_cell.length_c   1.000
_cell.angle_alpha   90.00
_cell.angle_beta   90.00
_cell.angle_gamma   90.00
#
_symmetry.space_group_name_H-M   'P 1'
#
loop_
_entity.id
_entity.type
_entity.pdbx_description
1 polymer ?
#
loop_
_entity_poly.entity_id
_entity_poly.type
_entity_poly.pdbx_seq_one_letter_code
_entity_poly.pdbx_strand_id
1 'polypeptide(L)'
;MVRGNLSPGARLMRTSRLFSLPKPLPEPQSSNLHIGDHKSPTMTRQYPQHQAITSPLASREKGDWGFKRPFPLKSTLTTSTPFIRVKQVDSIESVTDFASAADHALSLEKFQEMRIAMSIPKGKDTNTTTFTTDTWHKSVFEEDLDFTDHREGRKDDKRWKFVGPWLARMTEGEFIKYLEKKVRPKRAMFQQVLLRRLVESHNAKMAQSAMEQGNAIPEKIGTWDVSREQYIEYVRSLRNDRAALYGLVSKFLDLAPLGQPVGILQTFLAGGENAAAESPYGKSGPPPSHPSAGISYLRTNSYMANHPVYGPQKQPTPTLSRVVYPRQGPSPAKLGVGGFVADSPPGDNEFNIRHPGRHKISSNKKMLTGISHLDTTTFGGAKAYVNPETATVDPSGKVVVQLREAEPEAQLIAKEAKGRARVYDPSKRSKTEIKEADIWRTGRVADELLGGDAAAPEDDAVSSSRNYGLDDRQ
;
A
#
# COMPACT_ATOMS: atom_id res chain seq x y z
N MET A 1 -38.97 -1.06 12.92
CA MET A 1 -38.56 -0.17 11.82
C MET A 1 -39.73 -0.10 10.85
N VAL A 2 -40.45 1.03 10.83
CA VAL A 2 -41.62 1.22 9.97
C VAL A 2 -41.13 1.21 8.52
N ARG A 3 -41.43 0.14 7.76
CA ARG A 3 -41.33 0.13 6.30
C ARG A 3 -42.41 1.08 5.78
N GLY A 4 -42.14 2.39 5.85
CA GLY A 4 -42.95 3.36 5.12
C GLY A 4 -42.87 2.96 3.65
N ASN A 5 -44.01 2.62 3.05
CA ASN A 5 -44.09 2.32 1.63
C ASN A 5 -43.67 3.59 0.87
N LEU A 6 -42.40 3.64 0.45
CA LEU A 6 -41.89 4.66 -0.46
C LEU A 6 -42.78 4.68 -1.70
N SER A 7 -43.07 5.88 -2.22
CA SER A 7 -43.79 5.99 -3.48
C SER A 7 -43.02 5.26 -4.61
N PRO A 8 -43.71 4.73 -5.64
CA PRO A 8 -43.05 4.06 -6.76
C PRO A 8 -41.94 4.91 -7.39
N GLY A 9 -42.18 6.23 -7.53
CA GLY A 9 -41.19 7.18 -8.02
C GLY A 9 -39.96 7.31 -7.11
N ALA A 10 -40.15 7.41 -5.79
CA ALA A 10 -39.03 7.49 -4.84
C ALA A 10 -38.17 6.21 -4.85
N ARG A 11 -38.80 5.04 -5.08
CA ARG A 11 -38.09 3.77 -5.22
C ARG A 11 -37.20 3.75 -6.46
N LEU A 12 -37.70 4.24 -7.60
CA LEU A 12 -36.91 4.36 -8.84
C LEU A 12 -35.76 5.35 -8.69
N MET A 13 -36.00 6.50 -8.06
CA MET A 13 -34.97 7.52 -7.81
C MET A 13 -33.84 6.97 -6.93
N ARG A 14 -34.18 6.20 -5.88
CA ARG A 14 -33.19 5.57 -5.00
C ARG A 14 -32.24 4.62 -5.73
N THR A 15 -32.71 3.92 -6.75
CA THR A 15 -31.91 2.99 -7.56
C THR A 15 -31.34 3.62 -8.83
N SER A 16 -31.59 4.92 -9.06
CA SER A 16 -31.13 5.61 -10.25
C SER A 16 -29.61 5.81 -10.24
N ARG A 17 -29.01 5.89 -11.44
CA ARG A 17 -27.56 6.13 -11.59
C ARG A 17 -27.12 7.46 -11.00
N LEU A 18 -27.95 8.51 -11.11
CA LEU A 18 -27.64 9.82 -10.54
C LEU A 18 -27.53 9.76 -9.00
N PHE A 19 -28.40 8.97 -8.33
CA PHE A 19 -28.38 8.80 -6.88
C PHE A 19 -27.27 7.84 -6.40
N SER A 20 -26.68 7.06 -7.30
CA SER A 20 -25.48 6.26 -7.01
C SER A 20 -24.19 7.06 -7.03
N LEU A 21 -24.20 8.32 -7.46
CA LEU A 21 -23.02 9.17 -7.43
C LEU A 21 -22.58 9.41 -5.98
N PRO A 22 -21.32 9.09 -5.63
CA PRO A 22 -20.83 9.31 -4.28
C PRO A 22 -20.74 10.80 -3.99
N LYS A 23 -20.94 11.16 -2.72
CA LYS A 23 -20.61 12.50 -2.24
C LYS A 23 -19.10 12.75 -2.43
N PRO A 24 -18.70 13.98 -2.80
CA PRO A 24 -17.30 14.27 -3.01
C PRO A 24 -16.51 14.04 -1.72
N LEU A 25 -15.32 13.46 -1.87
CA LEU A 25 -14.41 13.23 -0.75
C LEU A 25 -13.87 14.57 -0.21
N PRO A 26 -13.56 14.66 1.09
CA PRO A 26 -12.98 15.87 1.67
C PRO A 26 -11.64 16.21 1.00
N GLU A 27 -11.23 17.46 1.12
CA GLU A 27 -9.93 17.88 0.57
C GLU A 27 -8.76 17.20 1.29
N PRO A 28 -7.72 16.78 0.54
CA PRO A 28 -6.50 16.27 1.15
C PRO A 28 -5.89 17.35 2.03
N GLN A 29 -5.77 17.04 3.31
CA GLN A 29 -5.15 17.92 4.30
C GLN A 29 -3.76 18.35 3.79
N SER A 30 -3.49 19.66 3.82
CA SER A 30 -2.17 20.18 3.50
C SER A 30 -1.14 19.64 4.48
N SER A 31 -0.10 18.96 3.99
CA SER A 31 1.03 18.55 4.84
C SER A 31 1.86 19.74 5.32
N ASN A 32 1.72 20.90 4.67
CA ASN A 32 2.51 22.09 4.93
C ASN A 32 1.66 23.08 5.71
N LEU A 33 2.07 23.36 6.95
CA LEU A 33 1.54 24.44 7.79
C LEU A 33 2.16 25.82 7.42
N HIS A 34 2.92 25.89 6.33
CA HIS A 34 3.60 27.12 5.93
C HIS A 34 2.63 28.08 5.24
N ILE A 35 2.63 29.32 5.75
CA ILE A 35 1.79 30.48 5.39
C ILE A 35 1.91 30.94 3.91
N GLY A 36 2.69 30.25 3.07
CA GLY A 36 2.96 30.61 1.67
C GLY A 36 2.54 29.56 0.62
N ASP A 37 1.73 28.57 0.98
CA ASP A 37 1.30 27.50 0.07
C ASP A 37 0.31 28.05 -1.00
N HIS A 38 0.85 28.70 -2.04
CA HIS A 38 0.09 29.12 -3.22
C HIS A 38 -0.32 27.90 -4.05
N LYS A 39 -1.35 27.17 -3.60
CA LYS A 39 -1.94 26.09 -4.37
C LYS A 39 -2.79 26.69 -5.47
N SER A 40 -2.39 26.49 -6.72
CA SER A 40 -3.27 26.80 -7.84
C SER A 40 -4.58 26.00 -7.71
N PRO A 41 -5.75 26.64 -7.88
CA PRO A 41 -7.04 25.93 -7.89
C PRO A 41 -7.15 24.91 -9.03
N THR A 42 -6.28 25.01 -10.05
CA THR A 42 -6.23 24.10 -11.20
C THR A 42 -5.22 22.96 -11.04
N MET A 43 -4.44 22.94 -9.94
CA MET A 43 -3.44 21.89 -9.73
C MET A 43 -4.11 20.54 -9.46
N THR A 44 -3.70 19.50 -10.18
CA THR A 44 -4.18 18.12 -9.96
C THR A 44 -3.95 17.71 -8.52
N ARG A 45 -4.99 17.15 -7.89
CA ARG A 45 -4.94 16.72 -6.49
C ARG A 45 -4.24 15.36 -6.36
N GLN A 46 -3.99 14.94 -5.12
CA GLN A 46 -3.27 13.68 -4.83
C GLN A 46 -4.11 12.44 -5.18
N TYR A 47 -5.43 12.51 -4.98
CA TYR A 47 -6.41 11.48 -5.29
C TYR A 47 -7.70 12.12 -5.83
N PRO A 48 -8.51 11.38 -6.61
CA PRO A 48 -9.76 11.90 -7.15
C PRO A 48 -10.79 12.15 -6.03
N GLN A 49 -11.48 13.29 -6.10
CA GLN A 49 -12.53 13.67 -5.14
C GLN A 49 -13.94 13.47 -5.69
N HIS A 50 -14.08 13.59 -7.01
CA HIS A 50 -15.35 13.46 -7.73
C HIS A 50 -15.29 12.22 -8.62
N GLN A 51 -16.44 11.57 -8.81
CA GLN A 51 -16.58 10.45 -9.74
C GLN A 51 -16.27 10.90 -11.17
N ALA A 52 -15.42 10.12 -11.87
CA ALA A 52 -15.24 10.26 -13.30
C ALA A 52 -16.43 9.60 -14.03
N ILE A 53 -17.00 10.32 -14.99
CA ILE A 53 -18.21 9.90 -15.71
C ILE A 53 -17.90 9.90 -17.20
N THR A 54 -18.43 8.89 -17.90
CA THR A 54 -18.31 8.70 -19.34
C THR A 54 -19.71 8.61 -19.96
N SER A 55 -19.78 8.90 -21.26
CA SER A 55 -20.99 8.72 -22.06
C SER A 55 -20.63 7.96 -23.35
N PRO A 56 -21.57 7.16 -23.91
CA PRO A 56 -21.40 6.58 -25.24
C PRO A 56 -21.26 7.68 -26.30
N LEU A 57 -20.56 7.37 -27.40
CA LEU A 57 -20.30 8.33 -28.47
C LEU A 57 -21.59 8.97 -29.02
N ALA A 58 -22.63 8.17 -29.27
CA ALA A 58 -23.90 8.63 -29.82
C ALA A 58 -24.64 9.66 -28.93
N SER A 59 -24.51 9.55 -27.60
CA SER A 59 -25.07 10.54 -26.65
C SER A 59 -24.17 11.77 -26.57
N ARG A 60 -22.85 11.56 -26.60
CA ARG A 60 -21.85 12.64 -26.54
C ARG A 60 -21.93 13.60 -27.72
N GLU A 61 -22.22 13.11 -28.92
CA GLU A 61 -22.48 13.92 -30.12
C GLU A 61 -23.64 14.91 -29.92
N LYS A 62 -24.61 14.57 -29.07
CA LYS A 62 -25.74 15.41 -28.70
C LYS A 62 -25.48 16.24 -27.44
N GLY A 63 -24.31 16.08 -26.81
CA GLY A 63 -23.97 16.68 -25.53
C GLY A 63 -24.71 16.05 -24.36
N ASP A 64 -25.35 14.89 -24.51
CA ASP A 64 -26.07 14.22 -23.44
C ASP A 64 -25.13 13.36 -22.57
N TRP A 65 -25.11 13.67 -21.28
CA TRP A 65 -24.33 12.99 -20.25
C TRP A 65 -25.21 12.42 -19.13
N GLY A 66 -26.55 12.41 -19.30
CA GLY A 66 -27.48 11.97 -18.27
C GLY A 66 -27.61 12.94 -17.08
N PHE A 67 -27.28 14.22 -17.30
CA PHE A 67 -27.40 15.30 -16.31
C PHE A 67 -28.57 16.23 -16.63
N LYS A 68 -28.79 17.22 -15.76
CA LYS A 68 -29.89 18.19 -15.87
C LYS A 68 -29.95 18.87 -17.25
N ARG A 69 -28.80 19.13 -17.88
CA ARG A 69 -28.67 19.82 -19.16
C ARG A 69 -27.58 19.18 -20.03
N PRO A 70 -27.68 19.27 -21.37
CA PRO A 70 -26.61 18.85 -22.25
C PRO A 70 -25.38 19.75 -22.11
N PHE A 71 -24.19 19.18 -22.27
CA PHE A 71 -22.92 19.88 -22.11
C PHE A 71 -22.42 20.47 -23.43
N PRO A 72 -21.62 21.55 -23.40
CA PRO A 72 -21.04 22.16 -24.59
C PRO A 72 -20.20 21.18 -25.41
N LEU A 73 -20.52 21.02 -26.70
CA LEU A 73 -19.82 20.09 -27.60
C LEU A 73 -18.35 20.49 -27.84
N LYS A 74 -18.04 21.79 -27.81
CA LYS A 74 -16.68 22.32 -28.07
C LYS A 74 -15.62 21.73 -27.12
N SER A 75 -15.97 21.53 -25.84
CA SER A 75 -15.06 21.01 -24.82
C SER A 75 -15.19 19.50 -24.58
N THR A 76 -16.29 18.88 -25.01
CA THR A 76 -16.62 17.49 -24.69
C THR A 76 -16.47 16.50 -25.86
N LEU A 77 -16.64 16.95 -27.10
CA LEU A 77 -16.61 16.09 -28.28
C LEU A 77 -15.21 15.90 -28.86
N THR A 78 -14.43 16.98 -28.93
CA THR A 78 -13.12 17.04 -29.61
C THR A 78 -11.99 16.34 -28.84
N THR A 79 -12.27 15.86 -27.63
CA THR A 79 -11.31 15.10 -26.82
C THR A 79 -11.40 13.60 -27.09
N SER A 80 -10.22 12.96 -27.20
CA SER A 80 -10.09 11.50 -27.21
C SER A 80 -10.38 10.86 -25.85
N THR A 81 -10.44 11.68 -24.78
CA THR A 81 -10.61 11.21 -23.40
C THR A 81 -11.92 11.77 -22.83
N PRO A 82 -13.07 11.09 -23.04
CA PRO A 82 -14.40 11.55 -22.65
C PRO A 82 -14.68 11.34 -21.15
N PHE A 83 -13.76 11.79 -20.28
CA PHE A 83 -13.92 11.71 -18.84
C PHE A 83 -14.26 13.10 -18.28
N ILE A 84 -15.41 13.22 -17.62
CA ILE A 84 -15.84 14.43 -16.95
C ILE A 84 -16.01 14.18 -15.44
N ARG A 85 -15.85 15.24 -14.65
CA ARG A 85 -16.28 15.30 -13.26
C ARG A 85 -17.25 16.45 -13.10
N VAL A 86 -18.33 16.23 -12.36
CA VAL A 86 -19.34 17.24 -12.05
C VAL A 86 -19.16 17.69 -10.61
N LYS A 87 -18.95 19.00 -10.41
CA LYS A 87 -18.85 19.61 -9.10
C LYS A 87 -20.24 19.94 -8.55
N GLN A 88 -21.05 20.58 -9.38
CA GLN A 88 -22.43 20.93 -9.08
C GLN A 88 -23.31 20.67 -10.29
N VAL A 89 -24.41 19.93 -10.09
CA VAL A 89 -25.36 19.60 -11.16
C VAL A 89 -26.04 20.86 -11.69
N ASP A 90 -26.29 21.83 -10.81
CA ASP A 90 -26.88 23.13 -11.14
C ASP A 90 -26.25 24.17 -10.22
N SER A 91 -25.47 25.08 -10.79
CA SER A 91 -24.85 26.18 -10.06
C SER A 91 -25.80 27.39 -9.96
N ILE A 92 -25.40 28.40 -9.19
CA ILE A 92 -26.12 29.69 -9.09
C ILE A 92 -26.25 30.36 -10.47
N GLU A 93 -25.31 30.10 -11.38
CA GLU A 93 -25.30 30.62 -12.74
C GLU A 93 -26.24 29.85 -13.68
N SER A 94 -27.03 28.90 -13.17
CA SER A 94 -27.91 28.02 -13.95
C SER A 94 -27.19 27.13 -14.97
N VAL A 95 -25.89 26.91 -14.76
CA VAL A 95 -25.04 26.04 -15.58
C VAL A 95 -24.56 24.86 -14.73
N THR A 96 -24.36 23.69 -15.35
CA THR A 96 -23.72 22.57 -14.66
C THR A 96 -22.22 22.85 -14.57
N ASP A 97 -21.67 22.92 -13.36
CA ASP A 97 -20.23 23.10 -13.15
C ASP A 97 -19.52 21.75 -13.31
N PHE A 98 -18.79 21.59 -14.41
CA PHE A 98 -18.05 20.38 -14.75
C PHE A 98 -16.61 20.71 -15.16
N ALA A 99 -15.74 19.73 -15.01
CA ALA A 99 -14.35 19.79 -15.47
C ALA A 99 -13.94 18.45 -16.08
N SER A 100 -12.81 18.43 -16.81
CA SER A 100 -12.21 17.17 -17.24
C SER A 100 -11.77 16.34 -16.03
N ALA A 101 -12.01 15.03 -16.09
CA ALA A 101 -11.52 14.03 -15.13
C ALA A 101 -10.44 13.12 -15.73
N ALA A 102 -9.95 13.46 -16.93
CA ALA A 102 -8.91 12.69 -17.62
C ALA A 102 -7.58 12.69 -16.87
N ASP A 103 -7.33 13.70 -16.04
CA ASP A 103 -6.16 13.80 -15.17
C ASP A 103 -6.01 12.56 -14.26
N HIS A 104 -7.07 12.17 -13.56
CA HIS A 104 -7.06 11.01 -12.68
C HIS A 104 -7.37 9.70 -13.39
N ALA A 105 -8.32 9.69 -14.34
CA ALA A 105 -8.72 8.48 -15.05
C ALA A 105 -7.55 7.86 -15.84
N LEU A 106 -6.83 8.67 -16.62
CA LEU A 106 -5.69 8.18 -17.38
C LEU A 106 -4.48 7.84 -16.49
N SER A 107 -4.34 8.50 -15.34
CA SER A 107 -3.28 8.17 -14.39
C SER A 107 -3.54 6.81 -13.74
N LEU A 108 -4.81 6.47 -13.47
CA LEU A 108 -5.21 5.14 -13.01
C LEU A 108 -4.91 4.08 -14.07
N GLU A 109 -5.31 4.32 -15.33
CA GLU A 109 -5.03 3.40 -16.45
C GLU A 109 -3.53 3.16 -16.61
N LYS A 110 -2.72 4.24 -16.63
CA LYS A 110 -1.25 4.14 -16.68
C LYS A 110 -0.67 3.36 -15.51
N PHE A 111 -1.21 3.53 -14.30
CA PHE A 111 -0.76 2.78 -13.13
C PHE A 111 -1.03 1.28 -13.28
N GLN A 112 -2.22 0.93 -13.77
CA GLN A 112 -2.61 -0.46 -14.02
C GLN A 112 -1.80 -1.09 -15.16
N GLU A 113 -1.49 -0.34 -16.21
CA GLU A 113 -0.61 -0.77 -17.30
C GLU A 113 0.82 -1.10 -16.83
N MET A 114 1.34 -0.36 -15.85
CA MET A 114 2.65 -0.63 -15.24
C MET A 114 2.64 -1.90 -14.35
N ARG A 115 1.46 -2.45 -14.02
CA ARG A 115 1.29 -3.67 -13.21
C ARG A 115 2.04 -3.61 -11.89
N ILE A 116 1.81 -2.53 -11.13
CA ILE A 116 2.44 -2.32 -9.83
C ILE A 116 1.54 -2.92 -8.73
N ALA A 117 2.08 -3.83 -7.93
CA ALA A 117 1.42 -4.33 -6.73
C ALA A 117 1.58 -3.35 -5.58
N MET A 118 0.52 -3.25 -4.76
CA MET A 118 0.52 -2.43 -3.55
C MET A 118 1.10 -3.23 -2.40
N SER A 119 2.03 -2.64 -1.68
CA SER A 119 2.67 -3.25 -0.51
C SER A 119 2.56 -2.38 0.73
N ILE A 120 2.87 -3.00 1.86
CA ILE A 120 2.99 -2.31 3.14
C ILE A 120 4.30 -1.53 3.16
N PRO A 121 4.35 -0.32 3.77
CA PRO A 121 5.62 0.37 3.98
C PRO A 121 6.59 -0.50 4.79
N LYS A 122 7.78 -0.73 4.24
CA LYS A 122 8.87 -1.39 4.96
C LYS A 122 9.40 -0.45 6.04
N GLY A 123 9.53 -0.97 7.27
CA GLY A 123 10.29 -0.30 8.31
C GLY A 123 11.74 -0.13 7.87
N LYS A 124 12.30 1.08 7.97
CA LYS A 124 13.76 1.26 7.91
C LYS A 124 14.34 0.78 9.23
N ASP A 125 14.39 -0.54 9.45
CA ASP A 125 15.09 -1.10 10.59
C ASP A 125 16.54 -1.33 10.20
N THR A 126 17.32 -0.28 10.46
CA THR A 126 18.74 -0.19 10.14
C THR A 126 19.65 -1.01 11.06
N ASN A 127 19.14 -1.86 11.96
CA ASN A 127 19.96 -2.41 13.06
C ASN A 127 19.65 -3.84 13.53
N THR A 128 18.87 -4.64 12.82
CA THR A 128 18.70 -6.07 13.17
C THR A 128 19.59 -6.94 12.28
N THR A 129 20.67 -7.46 12.88
CA THR A 129 21.61 -8.45 12.32
C THR A 129 21.00 -9.84 12.12
N THR A 130 19.70 -10.00 12.37
CA THR A 130 18.97 -11.22 12.06
C THR A 130 18.46 -11.13 10.63
N PHE A 131 19.01 -11.99 9.76
CA PHE A 131 18.47 -12.33 8.45
C PHE A 131 17.05 -12.91 8.63
N THR A 132 16.07 -12.06 8.88
CA THR A 132 14.66 -12.44 8.82
C THR A 132 14.20 -12.28 7.38
N THR A 133 13.29 -13.15 6.98
CA THR A 133 12.75 -13.35 5.63
C THR A 133 11.96 -12.16 5.05
N ASP A 134 12.14 -10.94 5.60
CA ASP A 134 11.37 -9.73 5.30
C ASP A 134 11.99 -8.91 4.15
N THR A 135 12.77 -9.56 3.30
CA THR A 135 13.32 -8.94 2.08
C THR A 135 12.22 -8.72 1.04
N TRP A 136 11.12 -9.48 1.10
CA TRP A 136 10.02 -9.39 0.16
C TRP A 136 8.98 -8.35 0.56
N HIS A 137 8.33 -7.76 -0.44
CA HIS A 137 7.24 -6.81 -0.20
C HIS A 137 5.98 -7.60 0.15
N LYS A 138 5.45 -7.40 1.35
CA LYS A 138 4.19 -8.02 1.76
C LYS A 138 3.00 -7.31 1.12
N SER A 139 2.05 -8.10 0.60
CA SER A 139 0.83 -7.57 0.00
C SER A 139 -0.02 -6.83 1.01
N VAL A 140 -0.81 -5.89 0.53
CA VAL A 140 -1.85 -5.24 1.35
C VAL A 140 -3.04 -6.16 1.58
N PHE A 141 -3.33 -7.07 0.64
CA PHE A 141 -4.53 -7.91 0.64
C PHE A 141 -4.34 -9.26 1.34
N GLU A 142 -3.61 -9.26 2.46
CA GLU A 142 -3.38 -10.45 3.28
C GLU A 142 -4.44 -10.53 4.38
N GLU A 143 -4.91 -11.74 4.70
CA GLU A 143 -5.95 -11.96 5.72
C GLU A 143 -5.53 -11.56 7.13
N ASP A 144 -4.22 -11.48 7.37
CA ASP A 144 -3.65 -11.04 8.64
C ASP A 144 -3.49 -9.53 8.76
N LEU A 145 -3.89 -8.75 7.73
CA LEU A 145 -3.71 -7.30 7.65
C LEU A 145 -4.93 -6.55 7.11
N ASP A 146 -5.58 -7.07 6.07
CA ASP A 146 -6.80 -6.49 5.51
C ASP A 146 -8.03 -6.91 6.30
N PHE A 147 -8.12 -6.36 7.51
CA PHE A 147 -9.30 -6.48 8.35
C PHE A 147 -9.54 -5.17 9.09
N THR A 148 -10.82 -4.81 9.21
CA THR A 148 -11.26 -3.60 9.91
C THR A 148 -11.79 -3.89 11.30
N ASP A 149 -12.37 -5.08 11.49
CA ASP A 149 -13.08 -5.42 12.71
C ASP A 149 -12.12 -5.98 13.76
N HIS A 150 -12.35 -5.65 15.02
CA HIS A 150 -11.57 -6.22 16.11
C HIS A 150 -11.92 -7.70 16.28
N ARG A 151 -10.95 -8.60 16.07
CA ARG A 151 -11.13 -10.03 16.33
C ARG A 151 -10.64 -10.36 17.74
N GLU A 152 -11.55 -10.80 18.60
CA GLU A 152 -11.21 -11.28 19.95
C GLU A 152 -10.22 -12.45 19.86
N GLY A 153 -9.14 -12.41 20.65
CA GLY A 153 -8.12 -13.47 20.71
C GLY A 153 -6.84 -13.23 19.91
N ARG A 154 -6.77 -12.26 18.98
CA ARG A 154 -5.49 -11.83 18.39
C ARG A 154 -4.79 -10.80 19.27
N LYS A 155 -3.55 -11.10 19.65
CA LYS A 155 -2.68 -10.16 20.39
C LYS A 155 -2.16 -9.02 19.49
N ASP A 156 -2.15 -9.21 18.18
CA ASP A 156 -1.60 -8.26 17.21
C ASP A 156 -2.70 -7.34 16.62
N ASP A 157 -2.59 -6.03 16.86
CA ASP A 157 -3.44 -5.03 16.21
C ASP A 157 -2.78 -4.52 14.91
N LYS A 158 -2.83 -5.34 13.85
CA LYS A 158 -2.29 -4.99 12.54
C LYS A 158 -3.32 -4.29 11.63
N ARG A 159 -4.45 -3.85 12.18
CA ARG A 159 -5.50 -3.15 11.42
C ARG A 159 -4.93 -1.89 10.79
N TRP A 160 -5.45 -1.54 9.63
CA TRP A 160 -5.13 -0.28 8.97
C TRP A 160 -6.19 0.80 9.24
N LYS A 161 -7.41 0.42 9.62
CA LYS A 161 -8.53 1.33 9.89
C LYS A 161 -8.81 1.47 11.38
N PHE A 162 -8.70 2.69 11.88
CA PHE A 162 -8.95 3.04 13.28
C PHE A 162 -10.08 4.07 13.37
N VAL A 163 -10.92 3.96 14.41
CA VAL A 163 -11.95 4.96 14.72
C VAL A 163 -11.33 6.19 15.37
N GLY A 164 -10.30 5.98 16.19
CA GLY A 164 -9.54 7.05 16.84
C GLY A 164 -8.62 7.77 15.85
N PRO A 165 -8.33 9.05 16.10
CA PRO A 165 -7.39 9.79 15.27
C PRO A 165 -5.95 9.34 15.52
N TRP A 166 -5.07 9.60 14.55
CA TRP A 166 -3.64 9.48 14.77
C TRP A 166 -3.09 10.78 15.39
N LEU A 167 -2.72 10.70 16.67
CA LEU A 167 -2.39 11.88 17.47
C LEU A 167 -1.21 12.68 16.90
N ALA A 168 -0.21 12.02 16.31
CA ALA A 168 0.99 12.66 15.78
C ALA A 168 0.74 13.60 14.59
N ARG A 169 -0.41 13.47 13.91
CA ARG A 169 -0.79 14.33 12.77
C ARG A 169 -1.71 15.47 13.16
N MET A 170 -2.33 15.42 14.34
CA MET A 170 -3.27 16.45 14.77
C MET A 170 -2.54 17.75 15.07
N THR A 171 -3.13 18.87 14.65
CA THR A 171 -2.68 20.18 15.14
C THR A 171 -3.05 20.36 16.61
N GLU A 172 -2.39 21.27 17.31
CA GLU A 172 -2.66 21.53 18.74
C GLU A 172 -4.13 21.87 19.01
N GLY A 173 -4.73 22.74 18.18
CA GLY A 173 -6.13 23.12 18.31
C GLY A 173 -7.11 21.95 18.08
N GLU A 174 -6.82 21.09 17.10
CA GLU A 174 -7.60 19.86 16.87
C GLU A 174 -7.48 18.88 18.02
N PHE A 175 -6.27 18.75 18.59
CA PHE A 175 -6.00 17.88 19.73
C PHE A 175 -6.76 18.33 20.99
N ILE A 176 -6.74 19.62 21.32
CA ILE A 176 -7.50 20.18 22.46
C ILE A 176 -9.00 19.93 22.27
N LYS A 177 -9.52 20.21 21.06
CA LYS A 177 -10.93 19.96 20.71
C LYS A 177 -11.30 18.48 20.81
N TYR A 178 -10.40 17.58 20.42
CA TYR A 178 -10.59 16.14 20.56
C TYR A 178 -10.65 15.71 22.03
N LEU A 179 -9.75 16.22 22.87
CA LEU A 179 -9.75 15.94 24.30
C LEU A 179 -11.06 16.36 24.96
N GLU A 180 -11.55 17.58 24.67
CA GLU A 180 -12.77 18.10 25.26
C GLU A 180 -14.02 17.37 24.79
N LYS A 181 -14.16 17.14 23.48
CA LYS A 181 -15.40 16.60 22.89
C LYS A 181 -15.48 15.08 22.87
N LYS A 182 -14.34 14.38 22.82
CA LYS A 182 -14.31 12.92 22.63
C LYS A 182 -13.71 12.15 23.80
N VAL A 183 -12.71 12.68 24.48
CA VAL A 183 -11.99 11.96 25.56
C VAL A 183 -12.61 12.24 26.94
N ARG A 184 -12.75 13.51 27.34
CA ARG A 184 -13.32 13.90 28.65
C ARG A 184 -14.68 13.26 28.97
N PRO A 185 -15.68 13.23 28.06
CA PRO A 185 -16.98 12.63 28.38
C PRO A 185 -16.95 11.11 28.55
N LYS A 186 -15.90 10.42 28.06
CA LYS A 186 -15.77 8.97 28.14
C LYS A 186 -15.09 8.45 29.42
N ARG A 187 -14.78 9.34 30.38
CA ARG A 187 -14.08 8.96 31.63
C ARG A 187 -14.82 7.90 32.44
N ALA A 188 -16.14 8.03 32.60
CA ALA A 188 -16.95 7.06 33.37
C ALA A 188 -16.94 5.67 32.71
N MET A 189 -17.03 5.62 31.38
CA MET A 189 -16.93 4.36 30.62
C MET A 189 -15.54 3.73 30.77
N PHE A 190 -14.47 4.52 30.75
CA PHE A 190 -13.12 4.02 30.94
C PHE A 190 -12.89 3.45 32.35
N GLN A 191 -13.49 4.05 33.38
CA GLN A 191 -13.44 3.51 34.74
C GLN A 191 -14.06 2.10 34.82
N GLN A 192 -15.17 1.86 34.11
CA GLN A 192 -15.77 0.52 34.03
C GLN A 192 -14.85 -0.50 33.34
N VAL A 193 -14.11 -0.07 32.30
CA VAL A 193 -13.12 -0.93 31.62
C VAL A 193 -11.97 -1.29 32.57
N LEU A 194 -11.46 -0.34 33.34
CA LEU A 194 -10.42 -0.60 34.34
C LEU A 194 -10.90 -1.55 35.44
N LEU A 195 -12.13 -1.37 35.93
CA LEU A 195 -12.73 -2.28 36.90
C LEU A 195 -12.86 -3.71 36.35
N ARG A 196 -13.36 -3.86 35.11
CA ARG A 196 -13.44 -5.17 34.45
C ARG A 196 -12.07 -5.84 34.38
N ARG A 197 -11.04 -5.08 33.98
CA ARG A 197 -9.67 -5.62 33.85
C ARG A 197 -9.06 -5.98 35.20
N LEU A 198 -9.34 -5.20 36.25
CA LEU A 198 -8.93 -5.50 37.62
C LEU A 198 -9.53 -6.84 38.05
N VAL A 199 -10.85 -7.03 37.89
CA VAL A 199 -11.54 -8.29 38.21
C VAL A 199 -10.99 -9.47 37.42
N GLU A 200 -10.77 -9.31 36.11
CA GLU A 200 -10.12 -10.34 35.28
C GLU A 200 -8.73 -10.71 35.83
N SER A 201 -7.92 -9.72 36.18
CA SER A 201 -6.57 -9.95 36.71
C SER A 201 -6.60 -10.62 38.09
N HIS A 202 -7.56 -10.26 38.95
CA HIS A 202 -7.72 -10.87 40.26
C HIS A 202 -8.18 -12.32 40.14
N ASN A 203 -9.18 -12.58 39.29
CA ASN A 203 -9.67 -13.92 39.01
C ASN A 203 -8.59 -14.81 38.38
N ALA A 204 -7.76 -14.25 37.48
CA ALA A 204 -6.63 -14.97 36.90
C ALA A 204 -5.56 -15.34 37.94
N LYS A 205 -5.21 -14.42 38.85
CA LYS A 205 -4.27 -14.68 39.95
C LYS A 205 -4.81 -15.74 40.92
N MET A 206 -6.10 -15.66 41.27
CA MET A 206 -6.75 -16.64 42.14
C MET A 206 -6.82 -18.03 41.48
N ALA A 207 -7.07 -18.09 40.17
CA ALA A 207 -7.05 -19.35 39.42
C ALA A 207 -5.63 -19.94 39.35
N GLN A 208 -4.61 -19.11 39.14
CA GLN A 208 -3.21 -19.54 39.14
C GLN A 208 -2.76 -20.07 40.51
N SER A 209 -3.04 -19.34 41.60
CA SER A 209 -2.66 -19.79 42.94
C SER A 209 -3.40 -21.06 43.37
N ALA A 210 -4.67 -21.21 43.00
CA ALA A 210 -5.42 -22.44 43.24
C ALA A 210 -4.82 -23.63 42.47
N MET A 211 -4.43 -23.42 41.21
CA MET A 211 -3.76 -24.45 40.40
C MET A 211 -2.40 -24.86 40.99
N GLU A 212 -1.59 -23.90 41.45
CA GLU A 212 -0.29 -24.16 42.10
C GLU A 212 -0.44 -24.91 43.43
N GLN A 213 -1.49 -24.59 44.19
CA GLN A 213 -1.80 -25.24 45.47
C GLN A 213 -2.58 -26.56 45.31
N GLY A 214 -2.96 -26.95 44.08
CA GLY A 214 -3.75 -28.15 43.81
C GLY A 214 -5.19 -28.08 44.32
N ASN A 215 -5.69 -26.88 44.65
CA ASN A 215 -7.05 -26.66 45.14
C ASN A 215 -8.03 -26.41 43.99
N ALA A 216 -9.33 -26.63 44.25
CA ALA A 216 -10.37 -26.30 43.28
C ALA A 216 -10.40 -24.80 42.98
N ILE A 217 -10.67 -24.45 41.71
CA ILE A 217 -10.69 -23.06 41.23
C ILE A 217 -11.82 -22.28 41.97
N PRO A 218 -11.50 -21.19 42.68
CA PRO A 218 -12.50 -20.38 43.39
C PRO A 218 -13.54 -19.75 42.47
N GLU A 219 -14.68 -19.37 43.04
CA GLU A 219 -15.74 -18.64 42.31
C GLU A 219 -15.24 -17.30 41.77
N LYS A 220 -15.67 -16.94 40.56
CA LYS A 220 -15.27 -15.71 39.88
C LYS A 220 -15.92 -14.50 40.56
N ILE A 221 -15.11 -13.55 41.00
CA ILE A 221 -15.57 -12.30 41.61
C ILE A 221 -16.22 -11.40 40.56
N GLY A 222 -17.29 -10.69 40.93
CA GLY A 222 -17.98 -9.72 40.07
C GLY A 222 -17.40 -8.30 40.15
N THR A 223 -17.89 -7.40 39.31
CA THR A 223 -17.43 -5.98 39.32
C THR A 223 -17.88 -5.19 40.55
N TRP A 224 -18.92 -5.66 41.25
CA TRP A 224 -19.51 -4.99 42.42
C TRP A 224 -18.78 -5.31 43.73
N ASP A 225 -17.97 -6.37 43.77
CA ASP A 225 -17.26 -6.82 44.97
C ASP A 225 -15.92 -6.11 45.19
N VAL A 226 -15.51 -5.24 44.26
CA VAL A 226 -14.21 -4.57 44.28
C VAL A 226 -14.23 -3.38 45.24
N SER A 227 -13.32 -3.40 46.23
CA SER A 227 -13.15 -2.25 47.14
C SER A 227 -12.59 -1.03 46.40
N ARG A 228 -13.01 0.16 46.82
CA ARG A 228 -12.50 1.43 46.30
C ARG A 228 -10.99 1.56 46.47
N GLU A 229 -10.45 1.01 47.55
CA GLU A 229 -9.01 1.05 47.87
C GLU A 229 -8.21 0.23 46.85
N GLN A 230 -8.67 -0.99 46.55
CA GLN A 230 -8.08 -1.88 45.55
C GLN A 230 -8.07 -1.21 44.16
N TYR A 231 -9.14 -0.51 43.80
CA TYR A 231 -9.19 0.24 42.54
C TYR A 231 -8.17 1.39 42.50
N ILE A 232 -8.04 2.18 43.58
CA ILE A 232 -7.09 3.29 43.64
C ILE A 232 -5.65 2.78 43.54
N GLU A 233 -5.34 1.66 44.23
CA GLU A 233 -4.03 1.03 44.18
C GLU A 233 -3.70 0.52 42.77
N TYR A 234 -4.65 -0.12 42.10
CA TYR A 234 -4.50 -0.54 40.70
C TYR A 234 -4.25 0.63 39.75
N VAL A 235 -4.96 1.76 39.93
CA VAL A 235 -4.69 2.97 39.15
C VAL A 235 -3.29 3.52 39.45
N ARG A 236 -2.81 3.44 40.69
CA ARG A 236 -1.44 3.84 41.06
C ARG A 236 -0.40 2.91 40.42
N SER A 237 -0.62 1.60 40.38
CA SER A 237 0.31 0.67 39.72
C SER A 237 0.40 0.94 38.21
N LEU A 238 -0.72 1.28 37.56
CA LEU A 238 -0.74 1.67 36.14
C LEU A 238 -0.02 3.01 35.87
N ARG A 239 0.19 3.88 36.86
CA ARG A 239 1.01 5.09 36.66
C ARG A 239 2.50 4.76 36.55
N ASN A 240 2.94 3.69 37.21
CA ASN A 240 4.30 3.19 37.13
C ASN A 240 4.52 2.42 35.81
N ASP A 241 3.52 1.63 35.39
CA ASP A 241 3.54 0.94 34.09
C ASP A 241 2.82 1.75 33.00
N ARG A 242 3.56 2.73 32.43
CA ARG A 242 3.05 3.58 31.35
C ARG A 242 2.70 2.79 30.08
N ALA A 243 3.41 1.71 29.79
CA ALA A 243 3.19 0.93 28.57
C ALA A 243 1.83 0.23 28.61
N ALA A 244 1.50 -0.45 29.72
CA ALA A 244 0.19 -1.06 29.91
C ALA A 244 -0.92 -0.01 29.92
N LEU A 245 -0.70 1.14 30.57
CA LEU A 245 -1.69 2.23 30.57
C LEU A 245 -1.97 2.75 29.17
N TYR A 246 -0.93 3.03 28.37
CA TYR A 246 -1.11 3.50 27.00
C TYR A 246 -1.76 2.43 26.12
N GLY A 247 -1.44 1.15 26.30
CA GLY A 247 -2.10 0.04 25.62
C GLY A 247 -3.59 -0.07 25.94
N LEU A 248 -4.00 0.18 27.19
CA LEU A 248 -5.41 0.20 27.58
C LEU A 248 -6.14 1.43 27.02
N VAL A 249 -5.51 2.59 27.06
CA VAL A 249 -6.07 3.84 26.52
C VAL A 249 -6.20 3.75 25.00
N SER A 250 -5.19 3.21 24.30
CA SER A 250 -5.22 3.04 22.85
C SER A 250 -6.32 2.08 22.42
N LYS A 251 -6.48 0.94 23.10
CA LYS A 251 -7.58 -0.01 22.84
C LYS A 251 -8.96 0.61 23.11
N PHE A 252 -9.11 1.37 24.19
CA PHE A 252 -10.40 1.99 24.55
C PHE A 252 -10.81 3.12 23.59
N LEU A 253 -9.86 3.95 23.17
CA LEU A 253 -10.10 5.04 22.24
C LEU A 253 -9.94 4.62 20.77
N ASP A 254 -9.61 3.35 20.53
CA ASP A 254 -9.27 2.77 19.22
C ASP A 254 -8.28 3.65 18.45
N LEU A 255 -7.21 4.07 19.13
CA LEU A 255 -6.18 4.95 18.58
C LEU A 255 -5.24 4.16 17.67
N ALA A 256 -4.84 4.81 16.58
CA ALA A 256 -3.76 4.32 15.74
C ALA A 256 -2.47 4.12 16.57
N PRO A 257 -1.68 3.07 16.26
CA PRO A 257 -0.46 2.79 16.97
C PRO A 257 0.52 3.95 16.81
N LEU A 258 1.06 4.39 17.94
CA LEU A 258 2.17 5.32 17.98
C LEU A 258 3.44 4.46 18.00
N GLY A 259 4.41 4.76 17.15
CA GLY A 259 5.71 4.09 17.17
C GLY A 259 6.28 4.08 18.59
N GLN A 260 6.99 3.01 18.95
CA GLN A 260 7.58 2.88 20.26
C GLN A 260 8.45 4.11 20.57
N PRO A 261 8.31 4.73 21.75
CA PRO A 261 9.09 5.92 22.08
C PRO A 261 10.58 5.59 22.03
N VAL A 262 11.32 6.37 21.25
CA VAL A 262 12.78 6.32 21.21
C VAL A 262 13.34 6.53 22.62
N GLY A 263 14.12 5.55 23.11
CA GLY A 263 14.85 5.66 24.38
C GLY A 263 14.52 4.64 25.47
N ILE A 264 13.56 3.72 25.28
CA ILE A 264 13.27 2.66 26.27
C ILE A 264 13.82 1.31 25.78
N LEU A 265 15.14 1.17 25.83
CA LEU A 265 15.87 -0.10 25.61
C LEU A 265 15.34 -1.25 26.49
N GLN A 266 14.71 -0.93 27.63
CA GLN A 266 14.19 -1.91 28.58
C GLN A 266 12.97 -2.70 28.07
N THR A 267 12.25 -2.23 27.05
CA THR A 267 11.06 -2.92 26.52
C THR A 267 11.43 -4.10 25.61
N PHE A 268 12.66 -4.16 25.08
CA PHE A 268 13.12 -5.29 24.27
C PHE A 268 13.36 -6.56 25.10
N LEU A 269 13.63 -6.43 26.40
CA LEU A 269 13.81 -7.56 27.31
C LEU A 269 12.50 -8.00 27.99
N ALA A 270 11.52 -7.10 28.08
CA ALA A 270 10.21 -7.41 28.60
C ALA A 270 9.28 -7.81 27.44
N GLY A 271 9.37 -9.08 27.02
CA GLY A 271 8.34 -9.77 26.23
C GLY A 271 7.03 -9.93 27.00
N GLY A 272 6.54 -8.85 27.60
CA GLY A 272 5.29 -8.81 28.34
C GLY A 272 4.12 -8.70 27.36
N GLU A 273 2.99 -9.28 27.76
CA GLU A 273 1.72 -9.29 27.02
C GLU A 273 1.13 -7.88 26.72
N ASN A 274 1.80 -6.83 27.18
CA ASN A 274 1.44 -5.42 27.03
C ASN A 274 2.39 -4.63 26.10
N ALA A 275 3.40 -5.27 25.49
CA ALA A 275 4.20 -4.62 24.46
C ALA A 275 3.28 -4.22 23.29
N ALA A 276 3.29 -2.94 22.91
CA ALA A 276 2.46 -2.45 21.81
C ALA A 276 2.79 -3.26 20.56
N ALA A 277 1.78 -3.96 20.03
CA ALA A 277 1.91 -4.77 18.83
C ALA A 277 2.59 -3.95 17.73
N GLU A 278 3.65 -4.49 17.15
CA GLU A 278 4.41 -3.82 16.11
C GLU A 278 3.55 -3.72 14.84
N SER A 279 2.84 -2.61 14.72
CA SER A 279 2.06 -2.29 13.53
C SER A 279 2.99 -1.70 12.48
N PRO A 280 2.87 -2.10 11.21
CA PRO A 280 3.69 -1.54 10.13
C PRO A 280 3.51 -0.03 9.96
N TYR A 281 2.42 0.52 10.50
CA TYR A 281 2.07 1.93 10.44
C TYR A 281 2.46 2.71 11.69
N GLY A 282 3.19 2.13 12.64
CA GLY A 282 3.53 2.81 13.90
C GLY A 282 4.39 4.07 13.71
N LYS A 283 5.39 4.01 12.82
CA LYS A 283 6.32 5.13 12.56
C LYS A 283 5.73 6.18 11.61
N SER A 284 5.14 5.72 10.51
CA SER A 284 4.59 6.60 9.47
C SER A 284 3.18 7.10 9.79
N GLY A 285 2.38 6.33 10.54
CA GLY A 285 0.94 6.52 10.71
C GLY A 285 0.13 5.66 9.72
N PRO A 286 -1.11 5.28 10.06
CA PRO A 286 -1.96 4.52 9.16
C PRO A 286 -2.42 5.37 7.96
N PRO A 287 -2.67 4.74 6.80
CA PRO A 287 -3.24 5.43 5.65
C PRO A 287 -4.67 5.92 5.93
N PRO A 288 -5.12 7.02 5.31
CA PRO A 288 -6.46 7.57 5.52
C PRO A 288 -7.56 6.74 4.82
N SER A 289 -7.17 5.89 3.87
CA SER A 289 -8.01 4.94 3.15
C SER A 289 -7.42 3.54 3.26
N HIS A 290 -8.03 2.54 2.62
CA HIS A 290 -7.42 1.22 2.45
C HIS A 290 -5.98 1.37 1.91
N PRO A 291 -4.99 0.54 2.32
CA PRO A 291 -3.59 0.77 1.95
C PRO A 291 -3.29 0.56 0.45
N SER A 292 -4.24 0.00 -0.32
CA SER A 292 -4.19 0.00 -1.79
C SER A 292 -4.77 1.27 -2.43
N ALA A 293 -5.49 2.11 -1.67
CA ALA A 293 -6.29 3.25 -2.13
C ALA A 293 -7.27 2.95 -3.30
N GLY A 294 -7.52 1.67 -3.60
CA GLY A 294 -8.32 1.26 -4.78
C GLY A 294 -7.64 1.51 -6.13
N ILE A 295 -6.32 1.77 -6.17
CA ILE A 295 -5.60 2.04 -7.43
C ILE A 295 -5.17 0.76 -8.15
N SER A 296 -4.78 -0.26 -7.39
CA SER A 296 -4.37 -1.57 -7.88
C SER A 296 -4.83 -2.65 -6.92
N TYR A 297 -5.21 -3.79 -7.49
CA TYR A 297 -5.69 -4.98 -6.79
C TYR A 297 -4.75 -6.18 -6.97
N LEU A 298 -3.56 -5.94 -7.55
CA LEU A 298 -2.53 -6.97 -7.67
C LEU A 298 -1.95 -7.27 -6.29
N ARG A 299 -1.90 -8.56 -5.93
CA ARG A 299 -1.30 -9.01 -4.67
C ARG A 299 0.23 -9.00 -4.73
N THR A 300 0.78 -9.41 -5.85
CA THR A 300 2.22 -9.61 -6.06
C THR A 300 2.61 -9.30 -7.50
N ASN A 301 3.89 -8.95 -7.68
CA ASN A 301 4.54 -8.77 -8.97
C ASN A 301 5.48 -9.95 -9.32
N SER A 302 5.33 -11.09 -8.65
CA SER A 302 6.11 -12.30 -8.87
C SER A 302 5.64 -13.09 -10.09
N TYR A 303 5.75 -12.48 -11.27
CA TYR A 303 5.53 -13.14 -12.56
C TYR A 303 6.62 -12.72 -13.55
N MET A 304 6.88 -13.56 -14.55
CA MET A 304 7.82 -13.26 -15.62
C MET A 304 7.06 -13.01 -16.91
N ALA A 305 7.29 -11.86 -17.54
CA ALA A 305 6.70 -11.56 -18.84
C ALA A 305 7.40 -12.41 -19.92
N ASN A 306 6.64 -13.23 -20.64
CA ASN A 306 7.17 -14.00 -21.75
C ASN A 306 7.22 -13.11 -23.01
N HIS A 307 8.43 -12.80 -23.49
CA HIS A 307 8.62 -12.04 -24.73
C HIS A 307 8.44 -12.96 -25.94
N PRO A 308 7.71 -12.56 -27.00
CA PRO A 308 7.42 -13.43 -28.15
C PRO A 308 8.66 -14.04 -28.82
N VAL A 309 9.76 -13.29 -28.92
CA VAL A 309 11.01 -13.72 -29.56
C VAL A 309 12.06 -14.26 -28.57
N TYR A 310 12.29 -13.55 -27.47
CA TYR A 310 13.38 -13.83 -26.52
C TYR A 310 12.99 -14.74 -25.36
N GLY A 311 11.70 -15.09 -25.22
CA GLY A 311 11.24 -15.93 -24.12
C GLY A 311 11.09 -15.17 -22.80
N PRO A 312 11.09 -15.86 -21.65
CA PRO A 312 10.80 -15.29 -20.34
C PRO A 312 11.86 -14.26 -19.94
N GLN A 313 11.40 -13.04 -19.62
CA GLN A 313 12.27 -11.94 -19.26
C GLN A 313 12.59 -11.93 -17.75
N LYS A 314 13.85 -11.65 -17.41
CA LYS A 314 14.31 -11.51 -16.02
C LYS A 314 13.65 -10.34 -15.29
N GLN A 315 13.44 -9.22 -15.98
CA GLN A 315 12.81 -8.02 -15.45
C GLN A 315 11.54 -7.69 -16.24
N PRO A 316 10.53 -7.07 -15.60
CA PRO A 316 9.37 -6.54 -16.31
C PRO A 316 9.79 -5.42 -17.27
N THR A 317 8.90 -5.10 -18.22
CA THR A 317 9.15 -4.07 -19.22
C THR A 317 9.37 -2.71 -18.55
N PRO A 318 10.52 -2.04 -18.77
CA PRO A 318 10.81 -0.77 -18.12
C PRO A 318 9.92 0.36 -18.65
N THR A 319 9.59 1.28 -17.74
CA THR A 319 8.74 2.44 -18.03
C THR A 319 9.59 3.67 -18.29
N LEU A 320 9.21 4.46 -19.30
CA LEU A 320 9.89 5.72 -19.59
C LEU A 320 9.39 6.81 -18.62
N SER A 321 10.31 7.40 -17.88
CA SER A 321 10.07 8.50 -16.95
C SER A 321 10.63 9.81 -17.48
N ARG A 322 10.15 10.92 -16.90
CA ARG A 322 10.71 12.26 -17.10
C ARG A 322 11.37 12.76 -15.83
N VAL A 323 12.47 13.48 -15.95
CA VAL A 323 13.02 14.21 -14.80
C VAL A 323 12.19 15.47 -14.60
N VAL A 324 11.52 15.57 -13.45
CA VAL A 324 10.62 16.69 -13.10
C VAL A 324 11.35 17.72 -12.25
N TYR A 325 12.18 17.24 -11.33
CA TYR A 325 12.91 18.10 -10.41
C TYR A 325 14.33 17.56 -10.21
N PRO A 326 15.37 18.40 -10.41
CA PRO A 326 16.74 18.00 -10.14
C PRO A 326 16.95 17.76 -8.65
N ARG A 327 18.01 17.04 -8.32
CA ARG A 327 18.44 16.82 -6.93
C ARG A 327 18.71 18.14 -6.23
N GLN A 328 18.27 18.26 -4.99
CA GLN A 328 18.60 19.40 -4.13
C GLN A 328 19.17 18.92 -2.80
N GLY A 329 20.48 19.08 -2.62
CA GLY A 329 21.22 18.64 -1.44
C GLY A 329 20.99 17.14 -1.14
N PRO A 330 20.41 16.80 0.03
CA PRO A 330 20.13 15.42 0.40
C PRO A 330 18.85 14.85 -0.26
N SER A 331 17.98 15.69 -0.81
CA SER A 331 16.72 15.24 -1.43
C SER A 331 16.99 14.63 -2.81
N PRO A 332 16.51 13.39 -3.08
CA PRO A 332 16.67 12.75 -4.38
C PRO A 332 15.96 13.54 -5.49
N ALA A 333 16.41 13.36 -6.72
CA ALA A 333 15.73 13.90 -7.89
C ALA A 333 14.32 13.30 -8.00
N LYS A 334 13.36 14.07 -8.53
CA LYS A 334 11.97 13.63 -8.70
C LYS A 334 11.71 13.24 -10.14
N LEU A 335 11.16 12.05 -10.33
CA LEU A 335 10.84 11.47 -11.63
C LEU A 335 9.32 11.38 -11.81
N GLY A 336 8.83 11.77 -12.97
CA GLY A 336 7.45 11.58 -13.40
C GLY A 336 7.28 10.24 -14.09
N VAL A 337 6.58 9.30 -13.44
CA VAL A 337 6.36 7.92 -13.90
C VAL A 337 4.85 7.65 -13.97
N GLY A 338 4.31 7.39 -15.16
CA GLY A 338 2.89 7.01 -15.31
C GLY A 338 1.87 8.05 -14.80
N GLY A 339 2.24 9.32 -14.65
CA GLY A 339 1.38 10.36 -14.05
C GLY A 339 1.63 10.61 -12.56
N PHE A 340 2.47 9.80 -11.91
CA PHE A 340 2.88 9.94 -10.52
C PHE A 340 4.27 10.56 -10.43
N VAL A 341 4.56 11.22 -9.30
CA VAL A 341 5.89 11.76 -8.99
C VAL A 341 6.52 10.84 -7.94
N ALA A 342 7.70 10.32 -8.25
CA ALA A 342 8.43 9.37 -7.41
C ALA A 342 9.89 9.78 -7.28
N ASP A 343 10.56 9.24 -6.27
CA ASP A 343 11.98 9.49 -6.01
C ASP A 343 12.86 8.69 -6.97
N SER A 344 13.99 9.27 -7.38
CA SER A 344 14.97 8.57 -8.21
C SER A 344 15.44 7.26 -7.55
N PRO A 345 15.70 6.19 -8.34
CA PRO A 345 16.12 4.90 -7.80
C PRO A 345 17.32 5.01 -6.84
N PRO A 346 17.26 4.38 -5.63
CA PRO A 346 18.37 4.39 -4.70
C PRO A 346 19.51 3.48 -5.20
N GLY A 347 20.75 3.81 -4.87
CA GLY A 347 21.92 3.02 -5.30
C GLY A 347 23.01 3.90 -5.90
N ASP A 348 23.99 3.26 -6.54
CA ASP A 348 25.00 3.91 -7.38
C ASP A 348 24.64 3.61 -8.85
N ASN A 349 23.99 4.57 -9.51
CA ASN A 349 23.36 4.39 -10.81
C ASN A 349 23.35 5.71 -11.61
N GLU A 350 22.76 5.70 -12.80
CA GLU A 350 22.68 6.90 -13.67
C GLU A 350 21.95 8.10 -13.02
N PHE A 351 21.24 7.87 -11.91
CA PHE A 351 20.46 8.88 -11.17
C PHE A 351 21.12 9.33 -9.86
N ASN A 352 22.11 8.60 -9.34
CA ASN A 352 22.72 8.89 -8.04
C ASN A 352 24.17 8.38 -7.98
N ILE A 353 25.09 9.25 -7.55
CA ILE A 353 26.49 8.94 -7.34
C ILE A 353 26.76 8.98 -5.83
N ARG A 354 27.05 7.84 -5.21
CA ARG A 354 27.21 7.78 -3.74
C ARG A 354 28.56 8.30 -3.23
N HIS A 355 29.63 8.21 -4.02
CA HIS A 355 30.98 8.54 -3.56
C HIS A 355 31.80 9.26 -4.64
N PRO A 356 31.66 10.58 -4.81
CA PRO A 356 32.42 11.31 -5.84
C PRO A 356 33.95 11.36 -5.59
N GLY A 357 34.46 10.92 -4.43
CA GLY A 357 35.81 11.28 -3.98
C GLY A 357 36.77 10.17 -3.52
N ARG A 358 36.45 8.85 -3.58
CA ARG A 358 37.36 7.85 -2.96
C ARG A 358 37.63 6.53 -3.66
N HIS A 359 37.07 6.28 -4.84
CA HIS A 359 37.51 5.13 -5.65
C HIS A 359 37.61 5.55 -7.11
N LYS A 360 38.55 4.93 -7.83
CA LYS A 360 38.62 4.93 -9.29
C LYS A 360 37.30 4.38 -9.84
N ILE A 361 36.27 5.23 -9.92
CA ILE A 361 34.97 4.85 -10.42
C ILE A 361 35.14 4.50 -11.89
N SER A 362 34.65 3.32 -12.24
CA SER A 362 34.36 2.87 -13.61
C SER A 362 33.99 4.07 -14.49
N SER A 363 34.91 4.46 -15.36
CA SER A 363 34.92 5.73 -16.11
C SER A 363 33.78 5.89 -17.13
N ASN A 364 32.78 5.01 -17.14
CA ASN A 364 31.83 4.88 -18.25
C ASN A 364 30.36 5.13 -17.88
N LYS A 365 29.98 5.31 -16.61
CA LYS A 365 28.58 5.64 -16.27
C LYS A 365 28.36 7.15 -16.27
N LYS A 366 27.95 7.68 -17.42
CA LYS A 366 27.54 9.09 -17.58
C LYS A 366 26.23 9.32 -16.82
N MET A 367 26.24 10.25 -15.87
CA MET A 367 25.02 10.65 -15.15
C MET A 367 24.01 11.24 -16.13
N LEU A 368 22.73 10.93 -15.92
CA LEU A 368 21.65 11.42 -16.77
C LEU A 368 21.55 12.96 -16.68
N THR A 369 21.32 13.61 -17.82
CA THR A 369 21.07 15.06 -17.87
C THR A 369 19.81 15.39 -17.07
N GLY A 370 19.75 16.58 -16.46
CA GLY A 370 18.58 16.99 -15.66
C GLY A 370 18.59 16.51 -14.21
N ILE A 371 19.45 15.57 -13.82
CA ILE A 371 19.48 15.00 -12.47
C ILE A 371 20.18 15.92 -11.46
N SER A 372 21.35 16.45 -11.77
CA SER A 372 22.05 17.39 -10.87
C SER A 372 21.56 18.82 -11.01
N HIS A 373 21.29 19.23 -12.24
CA HIS A 373 20.88 20.59 -12.58
C HIS A 373 19.74 20.54 -13.59
N LEU A 374 18.93 21.59 -13.63
CA LEU A 374 17.85 21.71 -14.60
C LEU A 374 18.42 21.65 -16.02
N ASP A 375 17.92 20.71 -16.83
CA ASP A 375 18.30 20.59 -18.24
C ASP A 375 17.43 21.52 -19.08
N THR A 376 18.05 22.55 -19.64
CA THR A 376 17.40 23.51 -20.55
C THR A 376 17.68 23.20 -22.02
N THR A 377 18.54 22.22 -22.31
CA THR A 377 19.05 21.91 -23.65
C THR A 377 18.27 20.80 -24.34
N THR A 378 17.82 19.79 -23.59
CA THR A 378 17.08 18.66 -24.16
C THR A 378 15.63 19.03 -24.45
N PHE A 379 15.22 18.95 -25.71
CA PHE A 379 13.85 19.22 -26.11
C PHE A 379 12.86 18.28 -25.42
N GLY A 380 11.87 18.85 -24.72
CA GLY A 380 10.86 18.11 -23.97
C GLY A 380 11.38 17.45 -22.68
N GLY A 381 12.59 17.85 -22.23
CA GLY A 381 13.22 17.43 -20.98
C GLY A 381 13.88 16.05 -21.02
N ALA A 382 14.78 15.83 -20.07
CA ALA A 382 15.47 14.56 -19.91
C ALA A 382 14.50 13.42 -19.56
N LYS A 383 14.71 12.27 -20.21
CA LYS A 383 13.90 11.06 -20.08
C LYS A 383 14.80 9.87 -19.86
N ALA A 384 14.39 8.97 -18.97
CA ALA A 384 15.12 7.74 -18.71
C ALA A 384 14.17 6.57 -18.48
N TYR A 385 14.67 5.36 -18.70
CA TYR A 385 13.93 4.15 -18.38
C TYR A 385 14.14 3.80 -16.91
N VAL A 386 13.05 3.50 -16.22
CA VAL A 386 13.02 3.07 -14.83
C VAL A 386 12.10 1.88 -14.68
N ASN A 387 12.35 1.06 -13.67
CA ASN A 387 11.53 -0.09 -13.36
C ASN A 387 10.71 0.19 -12.09
N PRO A 388 9.38 0.35 -12.17
CA PRO A 388 8.55 0.48 -10.98
C PRO A 388 8.40 -0.88 -10.29
N GLU A 389 8.85 -0.98 -9.04
CA GLU A 389 8.89 -2.24 -8.31
C GLU A 389 7.59 -2.50 -7.53
N THR A 390 7.27 -1.59 -6.62
CA THR A 390 6.09 -1.63 -5.75
C THR A 390 5.61 -0.22 -5.44
N ALA A 391 4.43 -0.10 -4.83
CA ALA A 391 3.92 1.18 -4.35
C ALA A 391 3.26 1.05 -2.97
N THR A 392 3.34 2.12 -2.19
CA THR A 392 2.76 2.22 -0.85
C THR A 392 1.92 3.49 -0.75
N VAL A 393 0.90 3.50 0.11
CA VAL A 393 0.09 4.72 0.38
C VAL A 393 0.55 5.36 1.67
N ASP A 394 0.94 6.63 1.59
CA ASP A 394 1.32 7.42 2.75
C ASP A 394 0.10 7.80 3.61
N PRO A 395 0.29 8.18 4.88
CA PRO A 395 -0.77 8.72 5.75
C PRO A 395 -1.45 9.97 5.18
N SER A 396 -0.79 10.68 4.27
CA SER A 396 -1.38 11.82 3.56
C SER A 396 -2.36 11.40 2.45
N GLY A 397 -2.38 10.12 2.06
CA GLY A 397 -3.13 9.59 0.92
C GLY A 397 -2.36 9.64 -0.40
N LYS A 398 -1.06 9.99 -0.38
CA LYS A 398 -0.20 9.98 -1.57
C LYS A 398 0.24 8.55 -1.90
N VAL A 399 0.25 8.22 -3.19
CA VAL A 399 0.85 6.97 -3.67
C VAL A 399 2.34 7.21 -3.87
N VAL A 400 3.17 6.50 -3.11
CA VAL A 400 4.63 6.52 -3.20
C VAL A 400 5.07 5.30 -3.99
N VAL A 401 5.56 5.53 -5.21
CA VAL A 401 6.07 4.46 -6.08
C VAL A 401 7.56 4.27 -5.81
N GLN A 402 7.97 3.02 -5.55
CA GLN A 402 9.37 2.64 -5.40
C GLN A 402 9.95 2.28 -6.77
N LEU A 403 11.02 2.96 -7.15
CA LEU A 403 11.67 2.79 -8.45
C LEU A 403 13.01 2.07 -8.30
N ARG A 404 13.33 1.22 -9.28
CA ARG A 404 14.64 0.62 -9.52
C ARG A 404 15.22 1.08 -10.85
N GLU A 405 16.54 0.96 -10.98
CA GLU A 405 17.24 1.14 -12.25
C GLU A 405 16.76 0.07 -13.25
N ALA A 406 16.57 0.49 -14.51
CA ALA A 406 16.25 -0.42 -15.59
C ALA A 406 17.54 -0.97 -16.21
N GLU A 407 17.66 -2.30 -16.31
CA GLU A 407 18.81 -2.94 -16.95
C GLU A 407 18.93 -2.53 -18.43
N PRO A 408 20.16 -2.32 -18.95
CA PRO A 408 20.35 -1.82 -20.31
C PRO A 408 19.75 -2.74 -21.38
N GLU A 409 19.79 -4.06 -21.16
CA GLU A 409 19.16 -5.05 -22.05
C GLU A 409 17.64 -4.88 -22.10
N ALA A 410 16.99 -4.73 -20.94
CA ALA A 410 15.56 -4.50 -20.86
C ALA A 410 15.15 -3.18 -21.54
N GLN A 411 16.01 -2.15 -21.45
CA GLN A 411 15.80 -0.89 -22.16
C GLN A 411 15.90 -1.05 -23.68
N LEU A 412 16.84 -1.86 -24.18
CA LEU A 412 17.00 -2.14 -25.61
C LEU A 412 15.79 -2.91 -26.16
N ILE A 413 15.35 -3.96 -25.47
CA ILE A 413 14.16 -4.73 -25.83
C ILE A 413 12.91 -3.82 -25.83
N ALA A 414 12.76 -2.95 -24.82
CA ALA A 414 11.64 -2.00 -24.78
C ALA A 414 11.69 -0.95 -25.90
N LYS A 415 12.88 -0.57 -26.39
CA LYS A 415 13.04 0.32 -27.55
C LYS A 415 12.70 -0.42 -28.85
N GLU A 416 13.09 -1.68 -28.97
CA GLU A 416 12.77 -2.53 -30.11
C GLU A 416 11.26 -2.80 -30.23
N ALA A 417 10.59 -3.12 -29.14
CA ALA A 417 9.13 -3.29 -29.10
C ALA A 417 8.37 -2.03 -29.57
N LYS A 418 9.00 -0.84 -29.48
CA LYS A 418 8.45 0.44 -29.95
C LYS A 418 8.93 0.82 -31.38
N GLY A 419 9.66 -0.05 -32.05
CA GLY A 419 10.22 0.20 -33.38
C GLY A 419 11.33 1.26 -33.42
N ARG A 420 11.93 1.59 -32.27
CA ARG A 420 12.99 2.63 -32.17
C ARG A 420 14.40 2.08 -32.21
N ALA A 421 14.55 0.77 -32.06
CA ALA A 421 15.81 0.06 -32.15
C ALA A 421 15.57 -1.28 -32.87
N ARG A 422 16.62 -1.85 -33.44
CA ARG A 422 16.62 -3.21 -33.99
C ARG A 422 17.75 -3.97 -33.32
N VAL A 423 17.40 -4.95 -32.51
CA VAL A 423 18.36 -5.75 -31.74
C VAL A 423 18.37 -7.17 -32.29
N TYR A 424 17.20 -7.73 -32.58
CA TYR A 424 17.08 -9.04 -33.21
C TYR A 424 17.49 -8.97 -34.68
N ASP A 425 18.53 -9.75 -35.01
CA ASP A 425 18.93 -10.01 -36.39
C ASP A 425 18.99 -11.53 -36.61
N PRO A 426 18.02 -12.13 -37.33
CA PRO A 426 17.98 -13.57 -37.53
C PRO A 426 19.18 -14.08 -38.34
N SER A 427 19.83 -13.21 -39.12
CA SER A 427 20.99 -13.57 -39.96
C SER A 427 22.29 -13.73 -39.15
N LYS A 428 22.34 -13.18 -37.94
CA LYS A 428 23.51 -13.19 -37.05
C LYS A 428 23.42 -14.21 -35.93
N ARG A 429 22.49 -15.18 -36.00
CA ARG A 429 22.59 -16.39 -35.16
C ARG A 429 23.94 -17.02 -35.48
N SER A 430 24.92 -16.80 -34.60
CA SER A 430 26.19 -17.49 -34.69
C SER A 430 25.86 -18.97 -34.79
N LYS A 431 26.43 -19.63 -35.79
CA LYS A 431 26.65 -21.07 -35.75
C LYS A 431 27.49 -21.29 -34.51
N THR A 432 26.83 -21.37 -33.36
CA THR A 432 27.43 -21.94 -32.17
C THR A 432 27.53 -23.38 -32.61
N GLU A 433 28.71 -23.75 -33.12
CA GLU A 433 29.09 -25.13 -33.29
C GLU A 433 28.64 -25.81 -32.01
N ILE A 434 27.64 -26.67 -32.13
CA ILE A 434 27.37 -27.68 -31.14
C ILE A 434 28.67 -28.47 -31.14
N LYS A 435 29.64 -28.07 -30.32
CA LYS A 435 30.65 -29.00 -29.86
C LYS A 435 29.81 -30.06 -29.19
N GLU A 436 29.70 -31.21 -29.85
CA GLU A 436 29.07 -32.41 -29.30
C GLU A 436 29.46 -32.44 -27.84
N ALA A 437 28.48 -32.23 -26.96
CA ALA A 437 28.71 -32.42 -25.55
C ALA A 437 29.24 -33.84 -25.43
N ASP A 438 30.47 -33.99 -24.94
CA ASP A 438 31.20 -35.25 -24.84
C ASP A 438 30.21 -36.39 -24.57
N ILE A 439 30.09 -37.31 -25.53
CA ILE A 439 29.25 -38.52 -25.45
C ILE A 439 29.58 -39.31 -24.16
N TRP A 440 30.78 -39.07 -23.60
CA TRP A 440 31.23 -39.61 -22.32
C TRP A 440 30.50 -39.09 -21.08
N ARG A 441 29.91 -37.88 -21.10
CA ARG A 441 29.17 -37.31 -19.95
C ARG A 441 27.71 -37.73 -19.92
N THR A 442 27.09 -37.99 -21.08
CA THR A 442 25.70 -38.45 -21.15
C THR A 442 25.56 -39.94 -20.80
N GLY A 443 26.59 -40.76 -21.05
CA GLY A 443 26.59 -42.18 -20.68
C GLY A 443 26.55 -42.46 -19.17
N ARG A 444 27.26 -41.67 -18.34
CA ARG A 444 27.25 -41.89 -16.88
C ARG A 444 25.93 -41.51 -16.21
N VAL A 445 25.24 -40.50 -16.73
CA VAL A 445 23.94 -40.09 -16.18
C VAL A 445 22.86 -41.12 -16.50
N ALA A 446 22.98 -41.83 -17.62
CA ALA A 446 22.07 -42.91 -17.98
C ALA A 446 22.35 -44.21 -17.20
N ASP A 447 23.62 -44.55 -16.97
CA ASP A 447 24.00 -45.76 -16.22
C ASP A 447 23.78 -45.63 -14.69
N GLU A 448 23.83 -44.43 -14.10
CA GLU A 448 23.42 -44.22 -12.69
C GLU A 448 21.90 -44.30 -12.48
N LEU A 449 21.10 -44.20 -13.55
CA LEU A 449 19.63 -44.25 -13.49
C LEU A 449 19.04 -45.64 -13.75
N LEU A 450 19.82 -46.60 -14.29
CA LEU A 450 19.26 -47.85 -14.83
C LEU A 450 20.07 -49.15 -14.57
N GLY A 451 20.90 -49.23 -13.52
CA GLY A 451 21.64 -50.48 -13.23
C GLY A 451 21.91 -50.80 -11.76
N GLY A 452 21.17 -51.76 -11.18
CA GLY A 452 21.64 -52.62 -10.08
C GLY A 452 20.71 -52.76 -8.87
N ASP A 453 19.94 -53.85 -8.85
CA ASP A 453 18.89 -54.23 -7.88
C ASP A 453 19.31 -54.44 -6.41
N ALA A 454 18.46 -53.99 -5.48
CA ALA A 454 18.05 -54.76 -4.30
C ALA A 454 16.75 -54.19 -3.67
N ALA A 455 15.68 -54.99 -3.78
CA ALA A 455 14.35 -54.93 -3.18
C ALA A 455 14.08 -54.02 -1.95
N ALA A 456 13.05 -53.17 -2.06
CA ALA A 456 12.19 -52.71 -0.96
C ALA A 456 10.82 -52.23 -1.53
N PRO A 457 9.70 -52.37 -0.79
CA PRO A 457 8.35 -52.28 -1.34
C PRO A 457 7.90 -50.83 -1.62
N GLU A 458 7.04 -50.70 -2.63
CA GLU A 458 6.30 -49.50 -2.97
C GLU A 458 5.47 -49.00 -1.78
N ASP A 459 5.78 -47.81 -1.29
CA ASP A 459 4.82 -46.87 -0.71
C ASP A 459 5.44 -45.47 -0.74
N ASP A 460 4.61 -44.46 -1.02
CA ASP A 460 4.90 -43.02 -1.05
C ASP A 460 5.75 -42.45 -2.22
N ALA A 461 5.09 -42.31 -3.38
CA ALA A 461 5.38 -41.21 -4.30
C ALA A 461 4.11 -40.42 -4.62
N VAL A 462 3.98 -39.28 -3.94
CA VAL A 462 2.86 -38.33 -3.98
C VAL A 462 2.86 -37.54 -5.30
N SER A 463 2.54 -38.17 -6.42
CA SER A 463 2.36 -37.47 -7.71
C SER A 463 1.71 -38.35 -8.78
N SER A 464 0.55 -38.93 -8.50
CA SER A 464 -0.28 -39.52 -9.56
C SER A 464 -1.63 -38.83 -9.64
N SER A 465 -2.11 -38.63 -10.87
CA SER A 465 -3.38 -38.00 -11.24
C SER A 465 -4.61 -38.64 -10.59
N ARG A 466 -4.48 -39.86 -10.05
CA ARG A 466 -5.49 -40.57 -9.27
C ARG A 466 -5.84 -39.89 -7.94
N ASN A 467 -4.91 -39.19 -7.29
CA ASN A 467 -5.19 -38.52 -6.00
C ASN A 467 -6.02 -37.23 -6.14
N TYR A 468 -6.25 -36.75 -7.37
CA TYR A 468 -7.02 -35.54 -7.64
C TYR A 468 -8.43 -35.81 -8.17
N GLY A 469 -8.87 -37.08 -8.27
CA GLY A 469 -10.26 -37.42 -8.62
C GLY A 469 -10.71 -36.89 -9.99
N LEU A 470 -9.80 -36.81 -10.96
CA LEU A 470 -10.04 -36.20 -12.27
C LEU A 470 -10.32 -37.20 -13.42
N ASP A 471 -10.29 -38.49 -13.14
CA ASP A 471 -10.62 -39.52 -14.13
C ASP A 471 -11.91 -40.22 -13.70
N ASP A 472 -13.07 -39.66 -14.09
CA ASP A 472 -14.32 -40.38 -14.34
C ASP A 472 -15.42 -39.40 -14.82
N ARG A 473 -15.33 -38.97 -16.08
CA ARG A 473 -16.48 -38.56 -16.90
C ARG A 473 -16.16 -38.73 -18.38
N GLN A 474 -16.42 -39.92 -18.92
CA GLN A 474 -16.97 -40.12 -20.28
C GLN A 474 -17.90 -41.32 -20.27
#